data_AF-A0A1L9GRL5-F1
#
_entry.id   AF-A0A1L9GRL5-F1
#
_cell.length_a   1.000
_cell.length_b   1.000
_cell.length_c   1.000
_cell.angle_alpha   90.00
_cell.angle_beta   90.00
_cell.angle_gamma   90.00
#
_symmetry.space_group_name_H-M   'P 1'
#
loop_
_entity.id
_entity.type
_entity.pdbx_description
1 polymer ?
#
loop_
_entity_poly.entity_id
_entity_poly.type
_entity_poly.pdbx_seq_one_letter_code
_entity_poly.pdbx_strand_id
1 'polypeptide(L)'
;MNDITYNIQRREKRDTELADAWLRGIGVDVGSFGTTKPNLLKAQQTANKLLTEHIGVLDKPTKRFIEYFQSRYSCAKKRKHITDGDCFRILNLHSRILRGEYRSNRNKRRTTQA
;
A
#
# COMPACT_ATOMS: atom_id res chain seq x y z
N MET A 1 -4.31 -39.55 -13.95
CA MET A 1 -3.60 -38.30 -13.57
C MET A 1 -2.20 -38.70 -13.14
N ASN A 2 -1.15 -38.14 -13.74
CA ASN A 2 0.24 -38.51 -13.42
C ASN A 2 0.68 -37.82 -12.10
N ASP A 3 1.37 -38.53 -11.21
CA ASP A 3 1.77 -38.02 -9.88
C ASP A 3 2.65 -36.77 -9.96
N ILE A 4 3.46 -36.67 -11.01
CA ILE A 4 4.28 -35.48 -11.30
C ILE A 4 3.39 -34.27 -11.57
N THR A 5 2.37 -34.42 -12.44
CA THR A 5 1.42 -33.37 -12.78
C THR A 5 0.61 -32.92 -11.57
N TYR A 6 0.19 -33.86 -10.72
CA TYR A 6 -0.50 -33.55 -9.46
C TYR A 6 0.37 -32.72 -8.50
N ASN A 7 1.64 -33.10 -8.34
CA ASN A 7 2.57 -32.38 -7.48
C ASN A 7 2.89 -30.97 -7.98
N ILE A 8 2.98 -30.78 -9.30
CA ILE A 8 3.16 -29.45 -9.91
C ILE A 8 1.95 -28.55 -9.62
N GLN A 9 0.74 -29.02 -9.91
CA GLN A 9 -0.49 -28.26 -9.69
C GLN A 9 -0.68 -27.89 -8.21
N ARG A 10 -0.32 -28.79 -7.29
CA ARG A 10 -0.37 -28.52 -5.85
C ARG A 10 0.60 -27.42 -5.42
N ARG A 11 1.79 -27.35 -6.01
CA ARG A 11 2.77 -26.29 -5.75
C ARG A 11 2.28 -24.96 -6.32
N GLU A 12 1.86 -24.94 -7.58
CA GLU A 12 1.33 -23.75 -8.25
C GLU A 12 0.17 -23.12 -7.49
N LYS A 13 -0.78 -23.95 -7.00
CA LYS A 13 -1.90 -23.48 -6.19
C LYS A 13 -1.43 -22.81 -4.90
N ARG A 14 -0.50 -23.43 -4.18
CA ARG A 14 0.05 -22.90 -2.93
C ARG A 14 0.76 -21.56 -3.15
N ASP A 15 1.59 -21.48 -4.19
CA ASP A 15 2.35 -20.28 -4.50
C ASP A 15 1.41 -19.12 -4.90
N THR A 16 0.34 -19.43 -5.63
CA THR A 16 -0.72 -18.48 -5.96
C THR A 16 -1.43 -17.98 -4.70
N GLU A 17 -1.84 -18.89 -3.80
CA GLU A 17 -2.50 -18.52 -2.54
C GLU A 17 -1.61 -17.65 -1.64
N LEU A 18 -0.31 -17.95 -1.58
CA LEU A 18 0.68 -17.15 -0.84
C LEU A 18 0.86 -15.76 -1.45
N ALA A 19 0.99 -15.67 -2.78
CA ALA A 19 1.13 -14.39 -3.48
C ALA A 19 -0.13 -13.52 -3.31
N ASP A 20 -1.30 -14.13 -3.44
CA ASP A 20 -2.59 -13.47 -3.25
C ASP A 20 -2.78 -12.94 -1.83
N ALA A 21 -2.38 -13.73 -0.82
CA ALA A 21 -2.40 -13.31 0.58
C ALA A 21 -1.46 -12.12 0.82
N TRP A 22 -0.25 -12.16 0.24
CA TRP A 22 0.70 -11.06 0.32
C TRP A 22 0.16 -9.78 -0.33
N LEU A 23 -0.42 -9.87 -1.52
CA LEU A 23 -1.05 -8.73 -2.21
C LEU A 23 -2.16 -8.09 -1.36
N ARG A 24 -3.05 -8.91 -0.79
CA ARG A 24 -4.10 -8.43 0.12
C ARG A 24 -3.52 -7.78 1.37
N GLY A 25 -2.47 -8.36 1.96
CA GLY A 25 -1.78 -7.83 3.13
C GLY A 25 -1.20 -6.43 2.90
N ILE A 26 -0.73 -6.14 1.69
CA ILE A 26 -0.25 -4.79 1.32
C ILE A 26 -1.35 -3.86 0.80
N GLY A 27 -2.62 -4.29 0.83
CA GLY A 27 -3.78 -3.48 0.43
C GLY A 27 -4.01 -3.42 -1.09
N VAL A 28 -3.44 -4.36 -1.85
CA VAL A 28 -3.61 -4.47 -3.30
C VAL A 28 -4.64 -5.54 -3.65
N ASP A 29 -5.54 -5.21 -4.58
CA ASP A 29 -6.55 -6.13 -5.08
C ASP A 29 -5.93 -7.07 -6.13
N VAL A 30 -5.96 -8.38 -5.85
CA VAL A 30 -5.38 -9.43 -6.69
C VAL A 30 -5.90 -9.37 -8.13
N GLY A 31 -7.22 -9.23 -8.29
CA GLY A 31 -7.84 -9.20 -9.61
C GLY A 31 -7.42 -8.00 -10.46
N SER A 32 -6.98 -6.92 -9.81
CA SER A 32 -6.50 -5.71 -10.48
C SER A 32 -5.00 -5.63 -10.68
N PHE A 33 -4.21 -6.47 -10.00
CA PHE A 33 -2.77 -6.34 -9.93
C PHE A 33 -2.12 -6.30 -11.32
N GLY A 34 -2.46 -7.27 -12.19
CA GLY A 34 -1.87 -7.40 -13.53
C GLY A 34 -2.26 -6.29 -14.52
N THR A 35 -3.27 -5.47 -14.22
CA THR A 35 -3.76 -4.39 -15.10
C THR A 35 -3.55 -2.99 -14.54
N THR A 36 -3.12 -2.89 -13.28
CA THR A 36 -2.95 -1.61 -12.59
C THR A 36 -1.55 -1.05 -12.83
N LYS A 37 -1.48 0.26 -13.11
CA LYS A 37 -0.20 0.95 -13.32
C LYS A 37 0.72 0.82 -12.08
N PRO A 38 2.06 0.67 -12.25
CA PRO A 38 2.99 0.54 -11.13
C PRO A 38 2.91 1.68 -10.10
N ASN A 39 2.78 2.93 -10.55
CA ASN A 39 2.62 4.09 -9.64
C ASN A 39 1.38 3.99 -8.77
N LEU A 40 0.27 3.51 -9.36
CA LEU A 40 -0.99 3.36 -8.67
C LEU A 40 -0.93 2.21 -7.65
N LEU A 41 -0.26 1.10 -7.98
CA LEU A 41 0.03 0.02 -7.02
C LEU A 41 0.85 0.54 -5.84
N LYS A 42 1.92 1.29 -6.12
CA LYS A 42 2.81 1.86 -5.10
C LYS A 42 2.08 2.86 -4.21
N ALA A 43 1.24 3.70 -4.80
CA ALA A 43 0.40 4.65 -4.06
C ALA A 43 -0.64 3.93 -3.20
N GLN A 44 -1.29 2.88 -3.70
CA GLN A 44 -2.25 2.09 -2.92
C GLN A 44 -1.59 1.38 -1.74
N GLN A 45 -0.43 0.76 -1.95
CA GLN A 45 0.33 0.16 -0.87
C GLN A 45 0.70 1.20 0.19
N THR A 46 1.11 2.39 -0.24
CA THR A 46 1.45 3.50 0.66
C THR A 46 0.23 4.02 1.41
N ALA A 47 -0.91 4.14 0.74
CA ALA A 47 -2.19 4.53 1.35
C ALA A 47 -2.59 3.53 2.45
N ASN A 48 -2.44 2.23 2.20
CA ASN A 48 -2.67 1.20 3.19
C ASN A 48 -1.76 1.39 4.42
N LYS A 49 -0.44 1.50 4.20
CA LYS A 49 0.53 1.76 5.28
C LYS A 49 0.20 3.00 6.11
N LEU A 50 -0.20 4.08 5.46
CA LEU A 50 -0.55 5.32 6.15
C LEU A 50 -1.74 5.13 7.11
N LEU A 51 -2.73 4.33 6.73
CA LEU A 51 -3.91 4.05 7.55
C LEU A 51 -3.69 2.95 8.59
N THR A 52 -2.74 2.04 8.39
CA THR A 52 -2.44 0.95 9.33
C THR A 52 -1.36 1.33 10.34
N GLU A 53 -0.30 2.00 9.90
CA GLU A 53 0.90 2.27 10.71
C GLU A 53 0.97 3.72 11.20
N HIS A 54 0.49 4.68 10.41
CA HIS A 54 0.66 6.11 10.70
C HIS A 54 -0.65 6.85 11.00
N ILE A 55 -1.76 6.14 11.26
CA ILE A 55 -3.09 6.77 11.40
C ILE A 55 -3.14 7.84 12.49
N GLY A 56 -2.39 7.65 13.58
CA GLY A 56 -2.36 8.56 14.73
C GLY A 56 -1.74 9.92 14.44
N VAL A 57 -0.94 10.05 13.36
CA VAL A 57 -0.30 11.33 12.97
C VAL A 57 -1.01 12.02 11.81
N LEU A 58 -2.07 11.43 11.27
CA LEU A 58 -2.83 12.01 10.17
C LEU A 58 -3.88 12.99 10.69
N ASP A 59 -3.93 14.17 10.10
CA ASP A 59 -5.04 15.10 10.28
C ASP A 59 -6.32 14.58 9.59
N LYS A 60 -7.49 14.97 10.11
CA LYS A 60 -8.79 14.51 9.61
C LYS A 60 -8.99 14.73 8.09
N PRO A 61 -8.59 15.88 7.49
CA PRO A 61 -8.66 16.08 6.05
C PRO A 61 -7.81 15.07 5.27
N THR A 62 -6.58 14.85 5.70
CA THR A 62 -5.66 13.89 5.07
C THR A 62 -6.19 12.46 5.17
N LYS A 63 -6.68 12.04 6.33
CA LYS A 63 -7.30 10.72 6.50
C LYS A 63 -8.44 10.51 5.51
N ARG A 64 -9.38 11.46 5.42
CA ARG A 64 -10.50 11.42 4.46
C ARG A 64 -10.04 11.35 3.01
N PHE A 65 -8.98 12.06 2.65
CA PHE A 65 -8.40 11.98 1.30
C PHE A 65 -7.86 10.57 1.00
N ILE A 66 -7.15 9.94 1.94
CA ILE A 66 -6.60 8.58 1.74
C ILE A 66 -7.74 7.56 1.65
N GLU A 67 -8.75 7.65 2.51
CA GLU A 67 -9.94 6.78 2.46
C GLU A 67 -10.68 6.94 1.13
N TYR A 68 -10.84 8.16 0.64
CA TYR A 68 -11.44 8.43 -0.67
C TYR A 68 -10.59 7.86 -1.81
N PHE A 69 -9.26 8.00 -1.74
CA PHE A 69 -8.35 7.39 -2.70
C PHE A 69 -8.50 5.86 -2.74
N GLN A 70 -8.53 5.19 -1.58
CA GLN A 70 -8.74 3.73 -1.50
C GLN A 70 -10.11 3.31 -2.03
N SER A 71 -11.17 4.09 -1.74
CA SER A 71 -12.51 3.84 -2.29
C SER A 71 -12.55 3.97 -3.82
N ARG A 72 -11.79 4.92 -4.40
CA ARG A 72 -11.63 5.01 -5.86
C ARG A 72 -10.82 3.84 -6.41
N TYR A 73 -9.78 3.41 -5.70
CA TYR A 73 -8.94 2.29 -6.10
C TYR A 73 -9.70 0.96 -6.12
N SER A 74 -10.60 0.72 -5.16
CA SER A 74 -11.37 -0.54 -5.11
C SER A 74 -12.39 -0.68 -6.24
N CYS A 75 -12.84 0.43 -6.83
CA CYS A 75 -13.81 0.41 -7.93
C CYS A 75 -13.11 0.50 -9.29
N ALA A 76 -13.18 -0.56 -10.11
CA ALA A 76 -12.54 -0.60 -11.44
C ALA A 76 -12.89 0.61 -12.33
N LYS A 77 -14.16 1.04 -12.34
CA LYS A 77 -14.62 2.23 -13.09
C LYS A 77 -14.00 3.52 -12.60
N LYS A 78 -13.70 3.65 -11.30
CA LYS A 78 -13.09 4.87 -10.71
C LYS A 78 -11.56 4.82 -10.74
N ARG A 79 -10.98 3.63 -10.61
CA ARG A 79 -9.54 3.36 -10.63
C ARG A 79 -8.88 3.91 -11.89
N LYS A 80 -9.51 3.74 -13.06
CA LYS A 80 -9.02 4.26 -14.35
C LYS A 80 -8.89 5.79 -14.41
N HIS A 81 -9.59 6.51 -13.52
CA HIS A 81 -9.55 7.96 -13.43
C HIS A 81 -8.56 8.47 -12.38
N ILE A 82 -7.86 7.58 -11.67
CA ILE A 82 -6.82 7.99 -10.73
C ILE A 82 -5.60 8.44 -11.54
N THR A 83 -5.19 9.68 -11.31
CA THR A 83 -4.09 10.30 -12.02
C THR A 83 -2.75 9.99 -11.34
N ASP A 84 -1.64 10.16 -12.07
CA ASP A 84 -0.31 10.11 -11.43
C ASP A 84 -0.15 11.23 -10.38
N GLY A 85 -0.81 12.38 -10.57
CA GLY A 85 -0.86 13.45 -9.58
C GLY A 85 -1.49 13.00 -8.25
N ASP A 86 -2.61 12.25 -8.31
CA ASP A 86 -3.22 11.64 -7.12
C ASP A 86 -2.24 10.67 -6.44
N CYS A 87 -1.54 9.86 -7.22
CA CYS A 87 -0.56 8.90 -6.72
C CYS A 87 0.60 9.60 -6.01
N PHE A 88 1.22 10.61 -6.64
CA PHE A 88 2.33 11.35 -6.05
C PHE A 88 1.91 12.11 -4.79
N ARG A 89 0.67 12.58 -4.71
CA ARG A 89 0.16 13.20 -3.48
C ARG A 89 0.20 12.25 -2.28
N ILE A 90 -0.18 10.98 -2.46
CA ILE A 90 -0.06 9.93 -1.43
C ILE A 90 1.41 9.65 -1.08
N LEU A 91 2.26 9.47 -2.08
CA LEU A 91 3.68 9.16 -1.88
C LEU A 91 4.44 10.30 -1.16
N ASN A 92 4.14 11.54 -1.53
CA ASN A 92 4.73 12.73 -0.91
C ASN A 92 4.26 12.91 0.53
N LEU A 93 3.00 12.56 0.84
CA LEU A 93 2.49 12.58 2.20
C LEU A 93 3.26 11.62 3.11
N HIS A 94 3.46 10.37 2.66
CA HIS A 94 4.24 9.39 3.41
C HIS A 94 5.69 9.86 3.61
N SER A 95 6.31 10.37 2.56
CA SER A 95 7.67 10.93 2.64
C SER A 95 7.76 12.09 3.65
N ARG A 96 6.73 12.94 3.73
CA ARG A 96 6.65 14.04 4.71
C ARG A 96 6.55 13.52 6.15
N ILE A 97 5.75 12.49 6.38
CA ILE A 97 5.58 11.86 7.70
C ILE A 97 6.90 11.23 8.15
N LEU A 98 7.55 10.41 7.32
CA LEU A 98 8.84 9.79 7.64
C LEU A 98 9.92 10.83 7.97
N ARG A 99 9.98 11.93 7.20
CA ARG A 99 10.91 13.05 7.52
C ARG A 99 10.58 13.73 8.85
N GLY A 100 9.31 13.79 9.22
CA GLY A 100 8.88 14.28 10.54
C GLY A 100 9.37 13.38 11.67
N GLU A 101 9.13 12.07 11.55
CA GLU A 101 9.55 11.05 12.52
C GLU A 101 11.07 11.01 12.67
N TYR A 102 11.82 11.05 11.55
CA TYR A 102 13.29 11.08 11.59
C TYR A 102 13.82 12.30 12.35
N ARG A 103 13.26 13.49 12.09
CA ARG A 103 13.63 14.72 12.81
C ARG A 103 13.31 14.62 14.30
N SER A 104 12.12 14.11 14.66
CA SER A 104 11.72 13.90 16.06
C SER A 104 12.67 12.94 16.78
N ASN A 105 12.98 11.80 16.16
CA ASN A 105 13.88 10.80 16.73
C ASN A 105 15.32 11.31 16.88
N ARG A 106 15.81 12.08 15.91
CA ARG A 106 17.11 12.75 16.00
C ARG A 106 17.16 13.72 17.19
N ASN A 107 16.10 14.50 17.41
CA ASN A 107 16.04 15.43 18.54
C ASN A 107 16.00 14.71 19.89
N LYS A 108 15.19 13.64 20.02
CA LYS A 108 15.12 12.81 21.23
C LYS A 108 16.47 12.22 21.62
N ARG A 109 17.25 11.74 20.65
CA ARG A 109 18.60 11.21 20.88
C ARG A 109 19.55 12.28 21.42
N ARG A 110 19.45 13.52 20.92
CA ARG A 110 20.29 14.64 21.39
C ARG A 110 19.92 15.08 22.80
N THR A 111 18.64 15.10 23.17
CA THR A 111 18.20 15.48 24.52
C THR A 111 18.46 14.42 25.57
N THR A 112 18.60 13.15 25.18
CA THR A 112 18.89 12.04 26.13
C THR A 112 20.38 11.91 26.43
N GLN A 113 21.23 12.51 25.59
CA GLN A 113 22.70 12.50 25.74
C GLN A 113 23.25 13.79 26.40
N ALA A 114 22.37 14.74 26.73
CA ALA A 114 22.69 16.00 27.41
C ALA A 114 22.18 15.93 28.85
#